data_AF-A0A6I2KXZ8-F1
#
_entry.id   AF-A0A6I2KXZ8-F1
#
_cell.length_a   1.000
_cell.length_b   1.000
_cell.length_c   1.000
_cell.angle_alpha   90.00
_cell.angle_beta   90.00
_cell.angle_gamma   90.00
#
_symmetry.space_group_name_H-M   'P 1'
#
loop_
_entity.id
_entity.type
_entity.pdbx_description
1 polymer ?
#
loop_
_entity_poly.entity_id
_entity_poly.type
_entity_poly.pdbx_seq_one_letter_code
_entity_poly.pdbx_strand_id
1 'polypeptide(L)'
;MGFADRYLHSVNLSNLLDDEHHHATDALCAAAVADTAGAGFGALLSRVKYADGTQHKLFESGSANLAGLLRIWTARVIEKGRERKWVKIGNAWDGQAAEALYRRVAERSLAHWLDGKCPTCAGTGNKDRRICTPCKGTGRGEVGGQGFERERVLDMVSELEGLIQAHNARAATSLR
;
A
#
# COMPACT_ATOMS: atom_id res chain seq x y z
N MET A 1 7.70 -10.21 -17.47
CA MET A 1 6.59 -9.78 -16.59
C MET A 1 7.02 -9.97 -15.15
N GLY A 2 6.93 -8.90 -14.34
CA GLY A 2 7.20 -8.98 -12.91
C GLY A 2 6.08 -9.70 -12.16
N PHE A 3 6.29 -9.97 -10.85
CA PHE A 3 5.25 -10.57 -10.02
C PHE A 3 3.94 -9.77 -10.04
N ALA A 4 4.01 -8.44 -9.93
CA ALA A 4 2.82 -7.58 -9.94
C ALA A 4 2.00 -7.71 -11.24
N ASP A 5 2.65 -7.83 -12.40
CA ASP A 5 1.97 -8.02 -13.69
C ASP A 5 1.30 -9.40 -13.75
N ARG A 6 1.99 -10.44 -13.28
CA ARG A 6 1.46 -11.81 -13.23
C ARG A 6 0.29 -11.94 -12.24
N TYR A 7 0.38 -11.27 -11.09
CA TYR A 7 -0.69 -11.22 -10.10
C TYR A 7 -1.91 -10.46 -10.61
N LEU A 8 -1.72 -9.33 -11.31
CA LEU A 8 -2.84 -8.60 -11.89
C LEU A 8 -3.49 -9.39 -13.05
N HIS A 9 -2.70 -10.11 -13.85
CA HIS A 9 -3.23 -11.01 -14.86
C HIS A 9 -4.08 -12.12 -14.22
N SER A 10 -3.58 -12.76 -13.16
CA SER A 10 -4.26 -13.88 -12.50
C SER A 10 -5.58 -13.48 -11.85
N VAL A 11 -5.63 -12.29 -11.25
CA VAL A 11 -6.86 -11.73 -10.66
C VAL A 11 -7.94 -11.46 -11.71
N ASN A 12 -7.55 -11.09 -12.94
CA ASN A 12 -8.49 -10.73 -14.01
C ASN A 12 -8.93 -11.90 -14.89
N LEU A 13 -8.54 -13.15 -14.57
CA LEU A 13 -8.98 -14.32 -15.32
C LEU A 13 -10.43 -14.67 -15.01
N SER A 14 -11.23 -14.79 -16.07
CA SER A 14 -12.67 -15.04 -16.00
C SER A 14 -13.05 -16.51 -15.85
N ASN A 15 -12.15 -17.45 -16.16
CA ASN A 15 -12.42 -18.88 -16.02
C ASN A 15 -11.15 -19.66 -15.64
N LEU A 16 -11.28 -20.54 -14.64
CA LEU A 16 -10.21 -21.37 -14.07
C LEU A 16 -10.14 -22.78 -14.69
N LEU A 17 -11.04 -23.08 -15.62
CA LEU A 17 -11.19 -24.41 -16.25
C LEU A 17 -10.37 -24.58 -17.53
N ASP A 18 -9.59 -23.58 -17.92
CA ASP A 18 -8.77 -23.63 -19.12
C ASP A 18 -7.37 -24.16 -18.78
N ASP A 19 -7.10 -25.42 -19.14
CA ASP A 19 -5.86 -26.14 -18.79
C ASP A 19 -4.60 -25.43 -19.32
N GLU A 20 -4.71 -24.64 -20.40
CA GLU A 20 -3.60 -23.81 -20.92
C GLU A 20 -3.19 -22.67 -19.97
N HIS A 21 -4.06 -22.28 -19.03
CA HIS A 21 -3.88 -21.14 -18.13
C HIS A 21 -3.75 -21.54 -16.64
N HIS A 22 -3.59 -22.83 -16.31
CA HIS A 22 -3.47 -23.31 -14.92
C HIS A 22 -2.38 -22.58 -14.12
N HIS A 23 -1.23 -22.28 -14.76
CA HIS A 23 -0.10 -21.55 -14.17
C HIS A 23 -0.38 -20.09 -13.84
N ALA A 24 -1.49 -19.53 -14.30
CA ALA A 24 -1.84 -18.16 -13.95
C ALA A 24 -2.17 -18.03 -12.47
N THR A 25 -2.67 -19.09 -11.82
CA THR A 25 -2.97 -19.06 -10.37
C THR A 25 -1.72 -19.18 -9.50
N ASP A 26 -0.58 -19.58 -10.07
CA ASP A 26 0.69 -19.71 -9.35
C ASP A 26 1.08 -18.38 -8.69
N ALA A 27 0.78 -17.24 -9.32
CA ALA A 27 1.04 -15.92 -8.74
C ALA A 27 0.18 -15.62 -7.50
N LEU A 28 -1.06 -16.12 -7.43
CA LEU A 28 -1.91 -15.98 -6.25
C LEU A 28 -1.40 -16.86 -5.10
N CYS A 29 -1.00 -18.10 -5.43
CA CYS A 29 -0.42 -19.03 -4.47
C CYS A 29 0.92 -18.51 -3.92
N ALA A 30 1.80 -18.03 -4.80
CA ALA A 30 3.06 -17.43 -4.42
C ALA A 30 2.89 -16.19 -3.52
N ALA A 31 1.86 -15.37 -3.76
CA ALA A 31 1.52 -14.26 -2.87
C ALA A 31 1.13 -14.76 -1.47
N ALA A 32 0.28 -15.79 -1.38
CA ALA A 32 -0.16 -16.34 -0.11
C ALA A 32 1.01 -16.99 0.68
N VAL A 33 1.89 -17.72 -0.01
CA VAL A 33 3.04 -18.42 0.59
C VAL A 33 4.18 -17.46 0.98
N ALA A 34 4.39 -16.38 0.20
CA ALA A 34 5.41 -15.37 0.49
C ALA A 34 5.09 -14.49 1.72
N ASP A 35 3.92 -14.69 2.32
CA ASP A 35 3.50 -13.92 3.47
C ASP A 35 4.10 -14.45 4.77
N THR A 36 5.27 -13.92 5.09
CA THR A 36 5.99 -14.20 6.34
C THR A 36 5.64 -13.21 7.44
N ALA A 37 4.83 -12.19 7.16
CA ALA A 37 4.40 -11.20 8.14
C ALA A 37 3.07 -11.65 8.78
N GLY A 38 3.03 -11.74 10.11
CA GLY A 38 1.86 -12.20 10.84
C GLY A 38 0.56 -11.52 10.39
N ALA A 39 -0.51 -12.32 10.32
CA ALA A 39 -1.85 -11.96 9.87
C ALA A 39 -2.06 -11.75 8.35
N GLY A 40 -1.14 -12.19 7.49
CA GLY A 40 -1.38 -12.13 6.04
C GLY A 40 -1.24 -10.71 5.46
N PHE A 41 -0.42 -9.87 6.08
CA PHE A 41 -0.33 -8.45 5.73
C PHE A 41 0.24 -8.21 4.32
N GLY A 42 1.23 -9.00 3.88
CA GLY A 42 1.83 -8.84 2.56
C GLY A 42 0.87 -9.21 1.43
N ALA A 43 0.17 -10.33 1.58
CA ALA A 43 -0.85 -10.77 0.63
C ALA A 43 -2.03 -9.78 0.59
N LEU A 44 -2.41 -9.24 1.75
CA LEU A 44 -3.48 -8.26 1.87
C LEU A 44 -3.10 -6.90 1.26
N LEU A 45 -1.84 -6.48 1.38
CA LEU A 45 -1.30 -5.32 0.63
C LEU A 45 -1.38 -5.53 -0.89
N SER A 46 -0.95 -6.69 -1.39
CA SER A 46 -1.00 -7.02 -2.82
C SER A 46 -2.44 -7.02 -3.35
N ARG A 47 -3.36 -7.63 -2.59
CA ARG A 47 -4.78 -7.69 -2.95
C ARG A 47 -5.43 -6.31 -3.00
N VAL A 48 -5.25 -5.50 -1.95
CA VAL A 48 -5.82 -4.15 -1.93
C VAL A 48 -5.19 -3.26 -3.02
N LYS A 49 -3.88 -3.43 -3.30
CA LYS A 49 -3.19 -2.60 -4.30
C LYS A 49 -3.53 -2.94 -5.74
N TYR A 50 -3.70 -4.22 -6.05
CA TYR A 50 -3.81 -4.72 -7.42
C TYR A 50 -5.19 -5.26 -7.78
N ALA A 51 -5.95 -5.80 -6.83
CA ALA A 51 -7.25 -6.44 -7.08
C ALA A 51 -8.44 -5.53 -6.75
N ASP A 52 -8.44 -4.87 -5.59
CA ASP A 52 -9.60 -4.07 -5.15
C ASP A 52 -9.70 -2.70 -5.86
N GLY A 53 -8.66 -2.33 -6.62
CA GLY A 53 -8.58 -1.07 -7.36
C GLY A 53 -8.38 0.16 -6.46
N THR A 54 -8.32 1.33 -7.08
CA THR A 54 -8.28 2.64 -6.40
C THR A 54 -9.50 2.79 -5.48
N GLN A 55 -9.45 3.63 -4.43
CA GLN A 55 -10.56 3.97 -3.51
C GLN A 55 -11.90 4.21 -4.25
N HIS A 56 -11.88 4.66 -5.50
CA HIS A 56 -13.09 4.84 -6.32
C HIS A 56 -13.85 3.55 -6.70
N LYS A 57 -13.27 2.34 -6.56
CA LYS A 57 -13.91 1.04 -6.82
C LYS A 57 -14.43 0.33 -5.56
N LEU A 58 -14.57 1.07 -4.45
CA LEU A 58 -14.98 0.56 -3.12
C LEU A 58 -16.32 -0.19 -3.06
N PHE A 59 -17.13 -0.22 -4.12
CA PHE A 59 -18.53 -0.68 -4.06
C PHE A 59 -18.80 -2.14 -4.44
N GLU A 60 -17.83 -2.93 -4.94
CA GLU A 60 -18.16 -4.28 -5.44
C GLU A 60 -17.68 -5.46 -4.57
N SER A 61 -16.62 -5.37 -3.75
CA SER A 61 -16.27 -6.41 -2.74
C SER A 61 -15.05 -6.10 -1.83
N GLY A 62 -14.30 -5.02 -2.08
CA GLY A 62 -13.00 -4.77 -1.43
C GLY A 62 -13.02 -4.02 -0.08
N SER A 63 -14.18 -3.60 0.44
CA SER A 63 -14.26 -2.76 1.65
C SER A 63 -13.78 -3.46 2.92
N ALA A 64 -14.00 -4.78 3.04
CA ALA A 64 -13.54 -5.57 4.18
C ALA A 64 -12.01 -5.75 4.20
N ASN A 65 -11.39 -5.95 3.04
CA ASN A 65 -9.93 -6.05 2.92
C ASN A 65 -9.27 -4.71 3.25
N LEU A 66 -9.79 -3.60 2.71
CA LEU A 66 -9.26 -2.27 3.02
C LEU A 66 -9.40 -1.93 4.51
N ALA A 67 -10.55 -2.24 5.13
CA ALA A 67 -10.75 -2.03 6.56
C ALA A 67 -9.80 -2.88 7.41
N GLY A 68 -9.58 -4.14 7.02
CA GLY A 68 -8.59 -5.02 7.64
C GLY A 68 -7.16 -4.47 7.50
N LEU A 69 -6.81 -3.98 6.30
CA LEU A 69 -5.51 -3.37 6.03
C LEU A 69 -5.29 -2.15 6.89
N LEU A 70 -6.28 -1.25 6.93
CA LEU A 70 -6.21 -0.02 7.71
C LEU A 70 -6.05 -0.33 9.20
N ARG A 71 -6.74 -1.35 9.72
CA ARG A 71 -6.61 -1.77 11.11
C ARG A 71 -5.19 -2.26 11.43
N ILE A 72 -4.64 -3.18 10.63
CA ILE A 72 -3.29 -3.71 10.82
C ILE A 72 -2.25 -2.60 10.65
N TRP A 73 -2.43 -1.75 9.64
CA TRP A 73 -1.53 -0.63 9.37
C TRP A 73 -1.54 0.39 10.49
N THR A 74 -2.71 0.76 11.01
CA THR A 74 -2.83 1.69 12.13
C THR A 74 -2.11 1.16 13.36
N ALA A 75 -2.25 -0.13 13.69
CA ALA A 75 -1.52 -0.73 14.80
C ALA A 75 0.01 -0.61 14.61
N ARG A 76 0.50 -0.90 13.41
CA ARG A 76 1.93 -0.81 13.07
C ARG A 76 2.47 0.63 13.10
N VAL A 77 1.69 1.61 12.66
CA VAL A 77 2.05 3.04 12.73
C VAL A 77 2.06 3.52 14.19
N ILE A 78 1.12 3.05 15.03
CA ILE A 78 1.12 3.36 16.46
C ILE A 78 2.37 2.78 17.14
N GLU A 79 2.72 1.52 16.87
CA GLU A 79 3.93 0.90 17.39
C GLU A 79 5.18 1.69 16.98
N LYS A 80 5.36 1.98 15.69
CA LYS A 80 6.48 2.79 15.19
C LYS A 80 6.49 4.21 15.77
N GLY A 81 5.34 4.85 15.90
CA GLY A 81 5.23 6.19 16.49
C GLY A 81 5.68 6.23 17.95
N ARG A 82 5.36 5.17 18.71
CA ARG A 82 5.82 4.97 20.09
C ARG A 82 7.32 4.66 20.16
N GLU A 83 7.81 3.74 19.34
CA GLU A 83 9.23 3.38 19.27
C GLU A 83 10.12 4.57 18.90
N ARG A 84 9.71 5.34 17.88
CA ARG A 84 10.42 6.53 17.39
C ARG A 84 10.15 7.78 18.22
N LYS A 85 9.31 7.69 19.26
CA LYS A 85 8.96 8.78 20.18
C LYS A 85 8.51 10.05 19.44
N TRP A 86 7.61 9.91 18.47
CA TRP A 86 7.11 11.04 17.68
C TRP A 86 6.46 12.14 18.53
N VAL A 87 5.78 11.74 19.60
CA VAL A 87 5.19 12.66 20.58
C VAL A 87 5.76 12.33 21.95
N LYS A 88 6.19 13.37 22.67
CA LYS A 88 6.61 13.23 24.06
C LYS A 88 5.36 13.17 24.94
N ILE A 89 5.09 12.02 25.52
CA ILE A 89 3.91 11.81 26.38
C ILE A 89 4.32 12.17 27.81
N GLY A 90 3.84 13.31 28.31
CA GLY A 90 4.04 13.73 29.70
C GLY A 90 2.84 13.44 30.60
N ASN A 91 1.63 13.43 30.02
CA ASN A 91 0.38 13.18 30.72
C ASN A 91 -0.61 12.36 29.86
N ALA A 92 -1.79 12.03 30.43
CA ALA A 92 -2.81 11.23 29.73
C ALA A 92 -3.39 11.93 28.49
N TRP A 93 -3.48 13.27 28.49
CA TRP A 93 -3.98 14.06 27.37
C TRP A 93 -3.02 14.02 26.17
N ASP A 94 -1.71 14.08 26.44
CA ASP A 94 -0.66 13.92 25.42
C ASP A 94 -0.75 12.53 24.76
N GLY A 95 -1.11 11.50 25.55
CA GLY A 95 -1.33 10.14 25.05
C GLY A 95 -2.48 10.08 24.05
N GLN A 96 -3.61 10.71 24.34
CA GLN A 96 -4.76 10.77 23.43
C GLN A 96 -4.46 11.58 22.16
N ALA A 97 -3.77 12.72 22.30
CA ALA A 97 -3.34 13.54 21.18
C ALA A 97 -2.36 12.79 20.27
N ALA A 98 -1.42 12.03 20.85
CA ALA A 98 -0.49 11.19 20.12
C ALA A 98 -1.21 10.07 19.35
N GLU A 99 -2.17 9.39 19.98
CA GLU A 99 -2.93 8.33 19.31
C GLU A 99 -3.75 8.86 18.13
N ALA A 100 -4.39 10.02 18.30
CA ALA A 100 -5.12 10.69 17.22
C ALA A 100 -4.18 11.07 16.06
N LEU A 101 -2.95 11.53 16.35
CA LEU A 101 -1.94 11.79 15.33
C LEU A 101 -1.54 10.51 14.60
N TYR A 102 -1.23 9.43 15.31
CA TYR A 102 -0.81 8.16 14.70
C TYR A 102 -1.88 7.60 13.77
N ARG A 103 -3.14 7.71 14.16
CA ARG A 103 -4.28 7.31 13.32
C ARG A 103 -4.36 8.15 12.04
N ARG A 104 -4.26 9.48 12.13
CA ARG A 104 -4.25 10.36 10.94
C ARG A 104 -3.08 10.06 10.00
N VAL A 105 -1.89 9.82 10.56
CA VAL A 105 -0.71 9.44 9.77
C VAL A 105 -0.95 8.11 9.06
N ALA A 106 -1.52 7.11 9.74
CA ALA A 106 -1.84 5.81 9.15
C ALA A 106 -2.85 5.93 8.00
N GLU A 107 -3.96 6.63 8.22
CA GLU A 107 -5.00 6.85 7.21
C GLU A 107 -4.45 7.60 5.98
N ARG A 108 -3.73 8.71 6.20
CA ARG A 108 -3.18 9.54 5.11
C ARG A 108 -2.07 8.82 4.35
N SER A 109 -1.19 8.10 5.03
CA SER A 109 -0.13 7.32 4.37
C SER A 109 -0.72 6.21 3.51
N LEU A 110 -1.72 5.49 4.03
CA LEU A 110 -2.37 4.43 3.26
C LEU A 110 -3.13 4.99 2.06
N ALA A 111 -3.92 6.05 2.25
CA ALA A 111 -4.65 6.70 1.17
C ALA A 111 -3.71 7.23 0.08
N HIS A 112 -2.62 7.88 0.47
CA HIS A 112 -1.62 8.36 -0.47
C HIS A 112 -0.88 7.23 -1.18
N TRP A 113 -0.58 6.13 -0.48
CA TRP A 113 0.06 4.97 -1.09
C TRP A 113 -0.84 4.30 -2.14
N LEU A 114 -2.15 4.20 -1.88
CA LEU A 114 -3.14 3.66 -2.81
C LEU A 114 -3.33 4.55 -4.04
N ASP A 115 -3.71 5.82 -3.81
CA ASP A 115 -4.26 6.72 -4.85
C ASP A 115 -3.56 8.07 -4.97
N GLY A 116 -2.45 8.28 -4.26
CA GLY A 116 -1.64 9.50 -4.32
C GLY A 116 -0.87 9.66 -5.63
N LYS A 117 -1.53 9.49 -6.77
CA LYS A 117 -0.99 9.75 -8.11
C LYS A 117 -1.02 11.25 -8.37
N CYS A 118 -0.02 11.73 -9.10
CA CYS A 118 0.02 13.10 -9.55
C CYS A 118 -1.16 13.35 -10.51
N PRO A 119 -2.03 14.34 -10.25
CA PRO A 119 -3.18 14.60 -11.10
C PRO A 119 -2.79 15.05 -12.52
N THR A 120 -1.60 15.62 -12.68
CA THR A 120 -1.12 16.15 -13.96
C THR A 120 -0.57 15.08 -14.90
N CYS A 121 0.04 14.01 -14.38
CA CYS A 121 0.61 12.92 -15.18
C CYS A 121 -0.05 11.56 -14.91
N ALA A 122 -1.12 11.52 -14.11
CA ALA A 122 -1.85 10.31 -13.75
C ALA A 122 -0.95 9.17 -13.19
N GLY A 123 0.18 9.51 -12.54
CA GLY A 123 1.10 8.53 -11.98
C GLY A 123 2.31 8.16 -12.83
N THR A 124 2.38 8.60 -14.09
CA THR A 124 3.46 8.18 -15.02
C THR A 124 4.80 8.86 -14.76
N GLY A 125 4.81 9.96 -14.00
CA GLY A 125 6.00 10.82 -13.84
C GLY A 125 6.35 11.65 -15.07
N ASN A 126 5.68 11.42 -16.21
CA ASN A 126 5.96 12.09 -17.48
C ASN A 126 4.70 12.69 -18.08
N LYS A 127 4.79 13.92 -18.57
CA LYS A 127 3.74 14.56 -19.36
C LYS A 127 4.35 15.02 -20.69
N ASP A 128 3.73 14.64 -21.81
CA ASP A 128 4.18 14.99 -23.16
C ASP A 128 5.67 14.66 -23.42
N ARG A 129 6.09 13.46 -23.01
CA ARG A 129 7.48 12.96 -23.10
C ARG A 129 8.53 13.78 -22.32
N ARG A 130 8.09 14.66 -21.41
CA ARG A 130 8.95 15.42 -20.49
C ARG A 130 8.67 15.04 -19.05
N ILE A 131 9.66 15.24 -18.18
CA ILE A 131 9.50 15.06 -16.74
C ILE A 131 8.36 15.96 -16.26
N CYS A 132 7.38 15.36 -15.59
CA CYS A 132 6.25 16.09 -15.04
C CYS A 132 6.73 17.04 -13.95
N THR A 133 6.68 18.35 -14.21
CA THR A 133 7.17 19.39 -13.31
C THR A 133 6.47 19.38 -11.94
N PRO A 134 5.14 19.24 -11.85
CA PRO A 134 4.43 19.21 -10.56
C PRO A 134 4.89 18.11 -9.61
N CYS A 135 5.19 16.90 -10.11
CA CYS A 135 5.65 15.79 -9.27
C CYS A 135 7.16 15.54 -9.38
N LYS A 136 7.89 16.38 -10.13
CA LYS A 136 9.33 16.24 -10.42
C LYS A 136 9.72 14.83 -10.89
N GLY A 137 8.87 14.20 -11.70
CA GLY A 137 9.13 12.85 -12.22
C GLY A 137 8.74 11.70 -11.31
N THR A 138 8.33 11.95 -10.07
CA THR A 138 7.99 10.86 -9.12
C THR A 138 6.67 10.17 -9.47
N GLY A 139 5.80 10.82 -10.25
CA GLY A 139 4.45 10.35 -10.50
C GLY A 139 3.51 10.48 -9.28
N ARG A 140 4.00 10.90 -8.12
CA ARG A 140 3.21 11.05 -6.89
C ARG A 140 2.58 12.43 -6.77
N GLY A 141 1.37 12.48 -6.24
CA GLY A 141 0.70 13.73 -5.85
C GLY A 141 1.33 14.34 -4.60
N GLU A 142 0.90 15.53 -4.21
CA GLU A 142 1.30 16.04 -2.90
C GLU A 142 0.54 15.34 -1.77
N VAL A 143 1.24 15.09 -0.66
CA VAL A 143 0.63 14.63 0.59
C VAL A 143 0.06 15.85 1.33
N GLY A 144 -1.22 15.82 1.65
CA GLY A 144 -1.86 16.83 2.49
C GLY A 144 -1.39 16.74 3.96
N GLY A 145 -1.30 17.89 4.64
CA GLY A 145 -0.86 17.99 6.04
C GLY A 145 0.20 19.08 6.24
N GLN A 146 0.42 19.48 7.49
CA GLN A 146 1.43 20.48 7.86
C GLN A 146 2.75 19.78 8.26
N GLY A 147 3.88 20.36 7.83
CA GLY A 147 5.28 19.94 8.06
C GLY A 147 5.49 18.58 8.73
N PHE A 148 5.44 18.56 10.06
CA PHE A 148 5.69 17.36 10.87
C PHE A 148 4.82 16.15 10.51
N GLU A 149 3.51 16.35 10.35
CA GLU A 149 2.59 15.26 9.99
C GLU A 149 2.87 14.76 8.57
N ARG A 150 3.15 15.68 7.64
CA ARG A 150 3.49 15.35 6.25
C ARG A 150 4.76 14.49 6.18
N GLU A 151 5.78 14.83 6.96
CA GLU A 151 7.02 14.04 7.04
C GLU A 151 6.76 12.62 7.55
N ARG A 152 5.96 12.46 8.61
CA ARG A 152 5.60 11.13 9.12
C ARG A 152 4.77 10.33 8.12
N VAL A 153 3.87 10.99 7.41
CA VAL A 153 3.10 10.34 6.34
C VAL A 153 4.03 9.83 5.23
N LEU A 154 4.99 10.64 4.76
CA LEU A 154 5.93 10.23 3.70
C LEU A 154 6.88 9.10 4.14
N ASP A 155 7.38 9.16 5.38
CA ASP A 155 8.16 8.09 6.01
C ASP A 155 7.36 6.78 6.05
N MET A 156 6.09 6.85 6.45
CA MET A 156 5.18 5.70 6.48
C MET A 156 4.78 5.19 5.09
N VAL A 157 4.65 6.06 4.09
CA VAL A 157 4.47 5.65 2.68
C VAL A 157 5.68 4.88 2.19
N SER A 158 6.89 5.33 2.51
CA SER A 158 8.14 4.65 2.13
C SER A 158 8.24 3.26 2.78
N GLU A 159 7.77 3.12 4.02
CA GLU A 159 7.66 1.83 4.72
C GLU A 159 6.66 0.90 4.03
N LEU A 160 5.49 1.39 3.61
CA LEU A 160 4.53 0.59 2.83
C LEU A 160 5.14 0.12 1.51
N GLU A 161 5.86 0.99 0.81
CA GLU A 161 6.58 0.65 -0.43
C GLU A 161 7.65 -0.43 -0.20
N GLY A 162 8.45 -0.31 0.86
CA GLY A 162 9.42 -1.33 1.24
C GLY A 162 8.76 -2.68 1.56
N LEU A 163 7.63 -2.68 2.27
CA LEU A 163 6.90 -3.90 2.64
C LEU A 163 6.33 -4.62 1.41
N ILE A 164 5.68 -3.90 0.50
CA ILE A 164 5.15 -4.51 -0.73
C ILE A 164 6.27 -4.97 -1.66
N GLN A 165 7.37 -4.22 -1.79
CA GLN A 165 8.51 -4.63 -2.60
C GLN A 165 9.17 -5.91 -2.04
N ALA A 166 9.37 -5.98 -0.73
CA ALA A 166 9.91 -7.18 -0.08
C ALA A 166 8.99 -8.39 -0.25
N HIS A 167 7.68 -8.20 -0.13
CA HIS A 167 6.70 -9.26 -0.39
C HIS A 167 6.73 -9.73 -1.85
N ASN A 168 6.68 -8.80 -2.81
CA ASN A 168 6.75 -9.09 -4.23
C ASN A 168 8.05 -9.82 -4.61
N ALA A 169 9.19 -9.47 -3.99
CA ALA A 169 10.46 -10.14 -4.21
C ALA A 169 10.47 -11.59 -3.71
N ARG A 170 9.86 -11.85 -2.54
CA ARG A 170 9.67 -13.22 -2.03
C ARG A 170 8.75 -14.03 -2.93
N ALA A 171 7.60 -13.47 -3.29
CA ALA A 171 6.64 -14.12 -4.17
C ALA A 171 7.22 -14.40 -5.56
N ALA A 172 8.03 -13.48 -6.11
CA ALA A 172 8.74 -13.69 -7.36
C ALA A 172 9.77 -14.83 -7.28
N THR A 173 10.42 -15.01 -6.12
CA THR A 173 11.34 -16.13 -5.89
C THR A 173 10.59 -17.47 -5.88
N SER A 174 9.38 -17.51 -5.32
CA SER A 174 8.53 -18.71 -5.31
C SER A 174 7.96 -19.08 -6.68
N LEU A 175 8.07 -18.20 -7.68
CA LEU A 175 7.62 -18.41 -9.07
C LEU A 175 8.75 -18.79 -10.04
N ARG A 176 9.97 -19.02 -9.52
CA ARG A 176 11.13 -19.48 -10.31
C ARG A 176 11.33 -20.97 -10.08
#